data_AF-A0A945XXE2-F1
#
_entry.id   AF-A0A945XXE2-F1
#
_cell.length_a   1.000
_cell.length_b   1.000
_cell.length_c   1.000
_cell.angle_alpha   90.00
_cell.angle_beta   90.00
_cell.angle_gamma   90.00
#
_symmetry.space_group_name_H-M   'P 1'
#
loop_
_entity.id
_entity.type
_entity.pdbx_description
1 polymer ?
#
loop_
_entity_poly.entity_id
_entity_poly.type
_entity_poly.pdbx_seq_one_letter_code
_entity_poly.pdbx_strand_id
1 'polypeptide(L)'
;MDDKFNEEDTRQYFDLIQNGNSDAPVEIRVLDFKHRRTNTFSGYFDDPEKFIEAVSFASKNSGGIYMPINVLNPALIARRSNRATEYAKLTTADCDIIRRQFIPIDLDPIRSSGVSSTDEQHEAALNKARTIHKWIIKEKWPEPIFCDSGNGAHLLLPVDLPNNEESTVFVQNMLYGLHEKFSDDVIGVDTSVYNAARIMRVAGTMNCKGDNHPKYPHRMAKILSVPNKQESQND
;
A
#
# COMPACT_ATOMS: atom_id res chain seq x y z
N MET A 1 12.03 -13.79 -19.05
CA MET A 1 11.75 -13.71 -17.60
C MET A 1 10.86 -12.50 -17.46
N ASP A 2 9.59 -12.71 -17.13
CA ASP A 2 8.65 -11.59 -16.96
C ASP A 2 9.21 -10.66 -15.89
N ASP A 3 9.40 -9.39 -16.25
CA ASP A 3 9.98 -8.42 -15.35
C ASP A 3 9.00 -8.17 -14.20
N LYS A 4 9.36 -8.63 -12.99
CA LYS A 4 8.54 -8.51 -11.77
C LYS A 4 8.75 -7.17 -11.07
N PHE A 5 9.52 -6.27 -11.67
CA PHE A 5 9.98 -5.04 -11.08
C PHE A 5 9.94 -3.89 -12.09
N ASN A 6 9.49 -2.72 -11.65
CA ASN A 6 9.63 -1.47 -12.36
C ASN A 6 10.25 -0.46 -11.40
N GLU A 7 11.44 0.04 -11.74
CA GLU A 7 12.19 0.94 -10.88
C GLU A 7 11.52 2.31 -10.73
N GLU A 8 11.03 2.88 -11.84
CA GLU A 8 10.43 4.21 -11.88
C GLU A 8 9.17 4.27 -10.99
N ASP A 9 8.26 3.33 -11.16
CA ASP A 9 7.04 3.21 -10.35
C ASP A 9 7.39 2.98 -8.86
N THR A 10 8.41 2.16 -8.58
CA THR A 10 8.84 1.88 -7.19
C THR A 10 9.41 3.13 -6.54
N ARG A 11 10.23 3.90 -7.28
CA ARG A 11 10.84 5.14 -6.80
C ARG A 11 9.77 6.20 -6.56
N GLN A 12 8.85 6.37 -7.51
CA GLN A 12 7.71 7.27 -7.33
C GLN A 12 6.89 6.90 -6.09
N TYR A 13 6.66 5.60 -5.85
CA TYR A 13 5.92 5.15 -4.67
C TYR A 13 6.68 5.40 -3.36
N PHE A 14 8.00 5.21 -3.36
CA PHE A 14 8.86 5.58 -2.23
C PHE A 14 8.71 7.07 -1.89
N ASP A 15 8.85 7.95 -2.89
CA ASP A 15 8.79 9.40 -2.70
C ASP A 15 7.41 9.85 -2.20
N LEU A 16 6.32 9.26 -2.73
CA LEU A 16 4.95 9.56 -2.32
C LEU A 16 4.66 9.16 -0.87
N ILE A 17 5.25 8.05 -0.39
CA ILE A 17 5.04 7.61 0.99
C ILE A 17 6.01 8.30 1.96
N GLN A 18 7.25 8.60 1.55
CA GLN A 18 8.14 9.44 2.34
C GLN A 18 7.51 10.83 2.53
N ASN A 19 6.89 11.38 1.48
CA ASN A 19 6.07 12.59 1.52
C ASN A 19 6.78 13.78 2.19
N GLY A 20 8.09 13.92 1.95
CA GLY A 20 8.93 14.97 2.55
C GLY A 20 9.37 14.73 4.00
N ASN A 21 8.99 13.63 4.64
CA ASN A 21 9.45 13.25 5.98
C ASN A 21 10.83 12.58 5.91
N SER A 22 11.87 13.32 5.49
CA SER A 22 13.21 12.76 5.25
C SER A 22 13.85 12.09 6.47
N ASP A 23 13.48 12.51 7.68
CA ASP A 23 13.99 11.94 8.93
C ASP A 23 13.32 10.60 9.29
N ALA A 24 12.16 10.30 8.69
CA ALA A 24 11.42 9.07 8.93
C ALA A 24 11.80 8.02 7.87
N PRO A 25 12.31 6.85 8.28
CA PRO A 25 12.65 5.81 7.32
C PRO A 25 11.38 5.15 6.77
N VAL A 26 11.49 4.56 5.59
CA VAL A 26 10.49 3.67 5.01
C VAL A 26 10.85 2.22 5.31
N GLU A 27 9.87 1.39 5.68
CA GLU A 27 10.07 -0.06 5.80
C GLU A 27 9.70 -0.78 4.49
N ILE A 28 10.55 -1.69 4.01
CA ILE A 28 10.13 -2.80 3.14
C ILE A 28 9.65 -3.98 3.99
N ARG A 29 8.54 -4.61 3.62
CA ARG A 29 8.05 -5.82 4.27
C ARG A 29 7.55 -6.83 3.24
N VAL A 30 8.13 -8.02 3.29
CA VAL A 30 7.78 -9.13 2.39
C VAL A 30 7.44 -10.33 3.24
N LEU A 31 6.21 -10.80 3.09
CA LEU A 31 5.70 -11.96 3.82
C LEU A 31 6.05 -13.24 3.07
N ASP A 32 6.28 -14.32 3.81
CA ASP A 32 6.61 -15.66 3.29
C ASP A 32 7.69 -15.63 2.19
N PHE A 33 8.75 -14.86 2.42
CA PHE A 33 9.85 -14.66 1.49
C PHE A 33 10.47 -15.99 1.06
N LYS A 34 10.76 -16.13 -0.24
CA LYS A 34 11.18 -17.40 -0.88
C LYS A 34 10.19 -18.55 -0.68
N HIS A 35 8.90 -18.23 -0.55
CA HIS A 35 7.81 -19.18 -0.30
C HIS A 35 7.99 -19.99 0.99
N ARG A 36 8.65 -19.41 2.00
CA ARG A 36 8.89 -20.05 3.29
C ARG A 36 8.02 -19.39 4.36
N ARG A 37 7.13 -20.18 4.95
CA ARG A 37 6.26 -19.71 6.04
C ARG A 37 7.09 -19.07 7.15
N THR A 38 6.62 -17.95 7.69
CA THR A 38 7.31 -17.15 8.75
C THR A 38 8.61 -16.45 8.33
N ASN A 39 9.05 -16.60 7.07
CA ASN A 39 10.21 -15.87 6.57
C ASN A 39 9.79 -14.45 6.17
N THR A 40 9.70 -13.56 7.16
CA THR A 40 9.49 -12.13 6.86
C THR A 40 10.83 -11.51 6.46
N PHE A 41 10.91 -11.01 5.23
CA PHE A 41 12.04 -10.19 4.79
C PHE A 41 11.70 -8.71 4.98
N SER A 42 12.45 -8.00 5.81
CA SER A 42 12.16 -6.61 6.17
C SER A 42 13.43 -5.80 6.44
N GLY A 43 13.36 -4.49 6.22
CA GLY A 43 14.45 -3.53 6.32
C GLY A 43 13.93 -2.10 6.38
N TYR A 44 14.77 -1.15 6.79
CA TYR A 44 14.41 0.27 6.96
C TYR A 44 15.34 1.15 6.13
N PHE A 45 14.79 2.13 5.42
CA PHE A 45 15.52 2.88 4.39
C PHE A 45 15.23 4.37 4.47
N ASP A 46 16.28 5.17 4.55
CA ASP A 46 16.29 6.61 4.29
C ASP A 46 17.07 6.94 3.00
N ASP A 47 17.75 5.95 2.41
CA ASP A 47 18.40 6.00 1.10
C ASP A 47 17.48 5.35 0.04
N PRO A 48 16.96 6.14 -0.93
CA PRO A 48 16.11 5.63 -2.00
C PRO A 48 16.79 4.54 -2.85
N GLU A 49 18.08 4.65 -3.17
CA GLU A 49 18.78 3.66 -3.99
C GLU A 49 18.86 2.31 -3.28
N LYS A 50 19.14 2.34 -1.97
CA LYS A 50 19.19 1.12 -1.16
C LYS A 50 17.82 0.46 -1.03
N PHE A 51 16.76 1.26 -0.96
CA PHE A 51 15.39 0.75 -0.99
C PHE A 51 15.10 0.06 -2.33
N ILE A 52 15.40 0.72 -3.45
CA ILE A 52 15.22 0.18 -4.81
C ILE A 52 15.99 -1.14 -5.00
N GLU A 53 17.26 -1.20 -4.58
CA GLU A 53 18.06 -2.43 -4.61
C GLU A 53 17.39 -3.57 -3.83
N ALA A 54 16.87 -3.28 -2.63
CA ALA A 54 16.21 -4.27 -1.78
C ALA A 54 14.87 -4.76 -2.39
N VAL A 55 14.07 -3.87 -2.97
CA VAL A 55 12.82 -4.21 -3.67
C VAL A 55 13.10 -5.05 -4.91
N SER A 56 14.08 -4.67 -5.73
CA SER A 56 14.49 -5.42 -6.93
C SER A 56 14.99 -6.83 -6.60
N PHE A 57 15.74 -6.99 -5.50
CA PHE A 57 16.12 -8.32 -5.02
C PHE A 57 14.91 -9.12 -4.54
N ALA A 58 14.01 -8.48 -3.79
CA ALA A 58 12.87 -9.15 -3.20
C ALA A 58 11.81 -9.57 -4.23
N SER A 59 11.65 -8.82 -5.32
CA SER A 59 10.64 -9.08 -6.37
C SER A 59 10.89 -10.40 -7.10
N LYS A 60 12.16 -10.82 -7.18
CA LYS A 60 12.59 -12.11 -7.74
C LYS A 60 12.21 -13.30 -6.86
N ASN A 61 11.93 -13.06 -5.58
CA ASN A 61 11.87 -14.09 -4.53
C ASN A 61 10.55 -14.06 -3.73
N SER A 62 9.53 -13.32 -4.17
CA SER A 62 8.30 -13.15 -3.41
C SER A 62 7.07 -13.08 -4.30
N GLY A 63 5.91 -13.33 -3.69
CA GLY A 63 4.61 -13.10 -4.33
C GLY A 63 4.03 -11.71 -4.10
N GLY A 64 4.75 -10.85 -3.38
CA GLY A 64 4.34 -9.47 -3.20
C GLY A 64 5.13 -8.75 -2.10
N ILE A 65 5.43 -7.49 -2.37
CA ILE A 65 6.18 -6.59 -1.50
C ILE A 65 5.23 -5.54 -0.94
N TYR A 66 5.40 -5.19 0.33
CA TYR A 66 4.55 -4.24 1.03
C TYR A 66 5.38 -3.20 1.78
N MET A 67 4.76 -2.10 2.15
CA MET A 67 5.34 -1.09 3.03
C MET A 67 4.27 -0.39 3.87
N PRO A 68 4.55 0.01 5.12
CA PRO A 68 3.70 0.92 5.87
C PRO A 68 3.52 2.24 5.10
N ILE A 69 2.32 2.81 5.17
CA ILE A 69 1.99 4.07 4.47
C ILE A 69 2.08 5.30 5.38
N ASN A 70 2.17 5.11 6.70
CA ASN A 70 2.20 6.19 7.68
C ASN A 70 3.62 6.51 8.15
N VAL A 71 3.81 7.66 8.80
CA VAL A 71 5.14 8.14 9.18
C VAL A 71 5.65 7.34 10.37
N LEU A 72 6.80 6.70 10.17
CA LEU A 72 7.48 5.89 11.18
C LEU A 72 8.26 6.76 12.16
N ASN A 73 8.48 6.25 13.37
CA ASN A 73 9.46 6.81 14.29
C ASN A 73 10.87 6.77 13.65
N PRO A 74 11.60 7.90 13.57
CA PRO A 74 12.96 7.96 13.01
C PRO A 74 13.92 6.92 13.58
N ALA A 75 13.78 6.57 14.87
CA ALA A 75 14.65 5.61 15.54
C ALA A 75 14.59 4.19 14.93
N LEU A 76 13.54 3.87 14.16
CA LEU A 76 13.40 2.56 13.53
C LEU A 76 14.49 2.26 12.50
N ILE A 77 15.15 3.28 11.95
CA ILE A 77 16.28 3.09 11.03
C ILE A 77 17.37 2.21 11.68
N ALA A 78 17.55 2.34 13.00
CA ALA A 78 18.56 1.58 13.75
C ALA A 78 18.27 0.08 13.82
N ARG A 79 17.03 -0.38 13.52
CA ARG A 79 16.72 -1.82 13.47
C ARG A 79 17.53 -2.48 12.35
N ARG A 80 17.54 -1.89 11.15
CA ARG A 80 18.20 -2.41 9.93
C ARG A 80 18.43 -1.28 8.91
N SER A 81 19.36 -0.37 9.20
CA SER A 81 19.63 0.79 8.35
C SER A 81 20.08 0.38 6.95
N ASN A 82 19.33 0.84 5.95
CA ASN A 82 19.56 0.68 4.51
C ASN A 82 19.86 -0.77 4.07
N ARG A 83 19.22 -1.73 4.74
CA ARG A 83 19.31 -3.16 4.43
C ARG A 83 18.07 -3.90 4.89
N ALA A 84 17.75 -4.98 4.19
CA ALA A 84 16.71 -5.91 4.61
C ALA A 84 17.29 -7.30 4.89
N THR A 85 16.66 -8.05 5.81
CA THR A 85 17.11 -9.38 6.22
C THR A 85 15.96 -10.37 6.28
N GLU A 86 16.24 -11.63 5.98
CA GLU A 86 15.31 -12.76 6.16
C GLU A 86 14.99 -12.98 7.66
N TYR A 87 13.86 -13.61 7.95
CA TYR A 87 13.37 -13.91 9.30
C TYR A 87 13.46 -12.71 10.27
N ALA A 88 13.10 -11.52 9.79
CA ALA A 88 13.06 -10.30 10.59
C ALA A 88 12.08 -10.48 11.77
N LYS A 89 12.63 -10.48 13.00
CA LYS A 89 11.86 -10.70 14.23
C LYS A 89 10.97 -9.52 14.62
N LEU A 90 11.41 -8.31 14.29
CA LEU A 90 10.72 -7.06 14.58
C LEU A 90 10.47 -6.32 13.28
N THR A 91 9.22 -5.93 13.06
CA THR A 91 8.78 -5.04 11.99
C THR A 91 7.97 -3.90 12.62
N THR A 92 7.66 -2.86 11.86
CA THR A 92 6.88 -1.71 12.35
C THR A 92 5.52 -2.18 12.90
N ALA A 93 5.26 -1.84 14.17
CA ALA A 93 3.99 -2.03 14.84
C ALA A 93 3.22 -0.70 14.94
N ASP A 94 1.95 -0.74 15.36
CA ASP A 94 1.12 0.47 15.43
C ASP A 94 1.73 1.55 16.36
N CYS A 95 2.38 1.15 17.46
CA CYS A 95 3.05 2.06 18.37
C CYS A 95 4.32 2.71 17.80
N ASP A 96 4.85 2.19 16.70
CA ASP A 96 6.03 2.73 16.02
C ASP A 96 5.66 3.88 15.05
N ILE A 97 4.36 4.16 14.84
CA ILE A 97 3.86 5.23 13.97
C ILE A 97 3.73 6.53 14.76
N ILE A 98 4.33 7.61 14.25
CA ILE A 98 4.27 8.94 14.89
C ILE A 98 3.15 9.81 14.31
N ARG A 99 2.76 9.57 13.06
CA ARG A 99 1.80 10.40 12.32
C ARG A 99 1.05 9.55 11.31
N ARG A 100 -0.28 9.61 11.29
CA ARG A 100 -1.08 9.04 10.21
C ARG A 100 -1.23 10.09 9.12
N GLN A 101 -0.67 9.83 7.96
CA GLN A 101 -0.70 10.71 6.79
C GLN A 101 -1.64 10.21 5.69
N PHE A 102 -2.02 8.92 5.73
CA PHE A 102 -2.98 8.34 4.80
C PHE A 102 -4.01 7.47 5.51
N ILE A 103 -5.23 7.47 4.97
CA ILE A 103 -6.25 6.44 5.22
C ILE A 103 -6.29 5.53 3.98
N PRO A 104 -6.00 4.22 4.11
CA PRO A 104 -6.10 3.29 2.99
C PRO A 104 -7.56 2.89 2.78
N ILE A 105 -8.10 3.12 1.59
CA ILE A 105 -9.37 2.58 1.15
C ILE A 105 -9.03 1.45 0.17
N ASP A 106 -9.05 0.21 0.65
CA ASP A 106 -8.66 -0.97 -0.12
C ASP A 106 -9.91 -1.67 -0.69
N LEU A 107 -9.89 -1.93 -2.00
CA LEU A 107 -10.99 -2.50 -2.75
C LEU A 107 -10.53 -3.77 -3.45
N ASP A 108 -11.11 -4.90 -3.03
CA ASP A 108 -10.81 -6.20 -3.61
C ASP A 108 -12.08 -6.87 -4.15
N PRO A 109 -11.97 -7.58 -5.29
CA PRO A 109 -13.05 -8.43 -5.75
C PRO A 109 -13.27 -9.60 -4.79
N ILE A 110 -14.53 -9.93 -4.52
CA ILE A 110 -14.91 -11.12 -3.77
C ILE A 110 -14.56 -12.35 -4.61
N ARG A 111 -13.59 -13.14 -4.12
CA ARG A 111 -13.03 -14.30 -4.84
C ARG A 111 -12.43 -15.31 -3.88
N SER A 112 -12.10 -16.49 -4.41
CA SER A 112 -11.40 -17.53 -3.67
C SER A 112 -10.04 -17.04 -3.15
N SER A 113 -9.77 -17.28 -1.87
CA SER A 113 -8.48 -16.95 -1.26
C SER A 113 -7.31 -17.65 -1.97
N GLY A 114 -6.21 -16.93 -2.14
CA GLY A 114 -4.99 -17.44 -2.77
C GLY A 114 -5.01 -17.45 -4.31
N VAL A 115 -6.06 -16.99 -4.97
CA VAL A 115 -6.20 -16.98 -6.43
C VAL A 115 -6.20 -15.54 -6.95
N SER A 116 -5.38 -15.19 -7.94
CA SER A 116 -5.40 -13.89 -8.62
C SER A 116 -6.77 -13.54 -9.24
N SER A 117 -7.08 -12.25 -9.41
CA SER A 117 -8.37 -11.81 -9.99
C SER A 117 -8.37 -11.95 -11.52
N THR A 118 -9.54 -12.24 -12.09
CA THR A 118 -9.72 -12.16 -13.56
C THR A 118 -9.63 -10.72 -14.05
N ASP A 119 -9.52 -10.52 -15.37
CA ASP A 119 -9.50 -9.17 -15.94
C ASP A 119 -10.80 -8.43 -15.64
N GLU A 120 -11.95 -9.12 -15.69
CA GLU A 120 -13.25 -8.53 -15.37
C GLU A 120 -13.36 -8.14 -13.89
N GLN A 121 -12.87 -8.99 -12.97
CA GLN A 121 -12.85 -8.70 -11.54
C GLN A 121 -11.93 -7.53 -11.21
N HIS A 122 -10.74 -7.50 -11.84
CA HIS A 122 -9.77 -6.43 -11.67
C HIS A 122 -10.33 -5.09 -12.17
N GLU A 123 -10.89 -5.05 -13.38
CA GLU A 123 -11.49 -3.84 -13.94
C GLU A 123 -12.73 -3.39 -13.14
N ALA A 124 -13.52 -4.32 -12.58
CA ALA A 124 -14.61 -3.97 -11.66
C ALA A 124 -14.11 -3.26 -10.40
N ALA A 125 -13.00 -3.72 -9.82
CA ALA A 125 -12.37 -3.08 -8.66
C ALA A 125 -11.86 -1.67 -9.02
N LEU A 126 -11.20 -1.50 -10.16
CA LEU A 126 -10.76 -0.19 -10.65
C LEU A 126 -11.95 0.76 -10.86
N ASN A 127 -13.05 0.30 -11.45
CA ASN A 127 -14.25 1.10 -11.66
C ASN A 127 -14.93 1.51 -10.36
N LYS A 128 -14.97 0.61 -9.37
CA LYS A 128 -15.47 0.96 -8.03
C LYS A 128 -14.58 2.00 -7.37
N ALA A 129 -13.26 1.84 -7.43
CA ALA A 129 -12.32 2.82 -6.90
C ALA A 129 -12.46 4.20 -7.58
N ARG A 130 -12.65 4.25 -8.91
CA ARG A 130 -12.97 5.50 -9.65
C ARG A 130 -14.26 6.15 -9.16
N THR A 131 -15.26 5.34 -8.79
CA THR A 131 -16.53 5.85 -8.25
C THR A 131 -16.33 6.48 -6.88
N ILE A 132 -15.60 5.79 -5.98
CA ILE A 132 -15.26 6.34 -4.66
C ILE A 132 -14.40 7.59 -4.80
N HIS A 133 -13.39 7.59 -5.67
CA HIS A 133 -12.55 8.76 -5.96
C HIS A 133 -13.39 9.98 -6.36
N LYS A 134 -14.31 9.83 -7.33
CA LYS A 134 -15.21 10.92 -7.74
C LYS A 134 -16.09 11.41 -6.59
N TRP A 135 -16.55 10.50 -5.74
CA TRP A 135 -17.32 10.86 -4.55
C TRP A 135 -16.48 11.65 -3.54
N ILE A 136 -15.25 11.23 -3.24
CA ILE A 136 -14.30 11.94 -2.36
C ILE A 136 -14.13 13.39 -2.82
N ILE A 137 -13.84 13.61 -4.11
CA ILE A 137 -13.68 14.96 -4.68
C ILE A 137 -14.99 15.77 -4.58
N LYS A 138 -16.14 15.15 -4.88
CA LYS A 138 -17.45 15.82 -4.80
C LYS A 138 -17.77 16.26 -3.37
N GLU A 139 -17.43 15.45 -2.38
CA GLU A 139 -17.59 15.74 -0.96
C GLU A 139 -16.48 16.66 -0.40
N LYS A 140 -15.60 17.19 -1.28
CA LYS A 140 -14.53 18.15 -0.95
C LYS A 140 -13.47 17.60 0.02
N TRP A 141 -13.28 16.29 0.03
CA TRP A 141 -12.13 15.68 0.68
C TRP A 141 -10.86 15.85 -0.18
N PRO A 142 -9.66 15.78 0.43
CA PRO A 142 -8.41 15.77 -0.32
C PRO A 142 -8.40 14.70 -1.41
N GLU A 143 -7.83 15.02 -2.57
CA GLU A 143 -7.68 14.05 -3.66
C GLU A 143 -6.76 12.90 -3.20
N PRO A 144 -7.16 11.63 -3.38
CA PRO A 144 -6.34 10.49 -2.99
C PRO A 144 -5.32 10.10 -4.05
N ILE A 145 -4.22 9.48 -3.62
CA ILE A 145 -3.38 8.71 -4.54
C ILE A 145 -4.17 7.47 -4.95
N PHE A 146 -4.30 7.22 -6.25
CA PHE A 146 -5.02 6.07 -6.77
C PHE A 146 -4.03 5.04 -7.30
N CYS A 147 -4.07 3.84 -6.74
CA CYS A 147 -3.23 2.73 -7.12
C CYS A 147 -4.04 1.53 -7.62
N ASP A 148 -3.46 0.85 -8.61
CA ASP A 148 -3.76 -0.53 -8.96
C ASP A 148 -2.90 -1.46 -8.09
N SER A 149 -3.52 -2.37 -7.34
CA SER A 149 -2.77 -3.33 -6.49
C SER A 149 -2.30 -4.57 -7.27
N GLY A 150 -2.69 -4.70 -8.53
CA GLY A 150 -2.53 -5.86 -9.42
C GLY A 150 -3.68 -6.87 -9.33
N ASN A 151 -4.45 -6.85 -8.24
CA ASN A 151 -5.63 -7.71 -8.07
C ASN A 151 -6.92 -6.93 -7.80
N GLY A 152 -6.80 -5.74 -7.25
CA GLY A 152 -7.87 -4.80 -6.96
C GLY A 152 -7.34 -3.37 -7.06
N ALA A 153 -7.91 -2.46 -6.29
CA ALA A 153 -7.47 -1.07 -6.24
C ALA A 153 -7.36 -0.61 -4.80
N HIS A 154 -6.50 0.38 -4.55
CA HIS A 154 -6.58 1.14 -3.32
C HIS A 154 -6.45 2.63 -3.57
N LEU A 155 -7.10 3.42 -2.71
CA LEU A 155 -6.95 4.85 -2.62
C LEU A 155 -6.22 5.18 -1.32
N LEU A 156 -5.17 5.99 -1.37
CA LEU A 156 -4.52 6.54 -0.19
C LEU A 156 -5.04 7.96 0.00
N LEU A 157 -6.03 8.12 0.88
CA LEU A 157 -6.66 9.41 1.18
C LEU A 157 -5.75 10.21 2.13
N PRO A 158 -5.22 11.39 1.72
CA PRO A 158 -4.37 12.22 2.55
C PRO A 158 -5.12 12.70 3.79
N VAL A 159 -4.47 12.60 4.94
CA VAL A 159 -4.98 13.11 6.22
C VAL A 159 -3.83 13.63 7.06
N ASP A 160 -4.17 14.43 8.07
CA ASP A 160 -3.23 14.84 9.10
C ASP A 160 -3.83 14.45 10.47
N LEU A 161 -3.82 13.14 10.81
CA LEU A 161 -4.21 12.62 12.14
C LEU A 161 -3.08 12.13 13.10
N PRO A 162 -3.08 12.49 14.40
CA PRO A 162 -2.15 11.92 15.38
C PRO A 162 -2.35 10.41 15.51
N ASN A 163 -1.34 9.68 16.01
CA ASN A 163 -1.49 8.24 16.27
C ASN A 163 -2.04 7.98 17.69
N ASN A 164 -3.36 8.14 17.85
CA ASN A 164 -4.05 7.87 19.11
C ASN A 164 -5.33 7.04 18.87
N GLU A 165 -6.04 6.70 19.94
CA GLU A 165 -7.26 5.90 19.89
C GLU A 165 -8.39 6.63 19.14
N GLU A 166 -8.56 7.94 19.34
CA GLU A 166 -9.55 8.75 18.65
C GLU A 166 -9.38 8.72 17.12
N SER A 167 -8.16 8.93 16.64
CA SER A 167 -7.83 8.78 15.22
C SER A 167 -8.08 7.37 14.71
N THR A 168 -7.82 6.35 15.52
CA THR A 168 -8.05 4.95 15.14
C THR A 168 -9.55 4.68 14.95
N VAL A 169 -10.38 5.13 15.89
CA VAL A 169 -11.85 5.02 15.81
C VAL A 169 -12.40 5.82 14.64
N PHE A 170 -11.87 7.03 14.40
CA PHE A 170 -12.24 7.84 13.25
C PHE A 170 -11.98 7.12 11.93
N VAL A 171 -10.77 6.58 11.73
CA VAL A 171 -10.41 5.84 10.51
C VAL A 171 -11.28 4.60 10.34
N GLN A 172 -11.52 3.86 11.42
CA GLN A 172 -12.38 2.68 11.41
C GLN A 172 -13.82 3.04 11.00
N ASN A 173 -14.41 4.09 11.57
CA ASN A 173 -15.76 4.54 11.23
C ASN A 173 -15.87 5.08 9.81
N MET A 174 -14.83 5.77 9.31
CA MET A 174 -14.78 6.21 7.92
C MET A 174 -14.82 5.01 6.97
N LEU A 175 -14.00 3.98 7.22
CA LEU A 175 -13.99 2.77 6.39
C LEU A 175 -15.31 2.01 6.46
N TYR A 176 -15.94 1.91 7.63
CA TYR A 176 -17.29 1.35 7.74
C TYR A 176 -18.32 2.14 6.94
N GLY A 177 -18.31 3.47 7.01
CA GLY A 177 -19.23 4.30 6.22
C GLY A 177 -19.03 4.13 4.71
N LEU A 178 -17.77 4.02 4.26
CA LEU A 178 -17.46 3.71 2.87
C LEU A 178 -17.91 2.30 2.47
N HIS A 179 -17.72 1.32 3.35
CA HIS A 179 -18.18 -0.05 3.14
C HIS A 179 -19.69 -0.11 2.93
N GLU A 180 -20.47 0.45 3.86
CA GLU A 180 -21.94 0.49 3.77
C GLU A 180 -22.43 1.20 2.49
N LYS A 181 -21.69 2.20 2.04
CA LYS A 181 -22.08 3.02 0.89
C LYS A 181 -21.72 2.39 -0.46
N PHE A 182 -20.61 1.67 -0.54
CA PHE A 182 -19.99 1.31 -1.83
C PHE A 182 -19.75 -0.18 -2.06
N SER A 183 -19.68 -1.00 -1.00
CA SER A 183 -19.51 -2.44 -1.16
C SER A 183 -20.74 -3.07 -1.81
N ASP A 184 -20.52 -4.13 -2.56
CA ASP A 184 -21.57 -4.97 -3.15
C ASP A 184 -21.12 -6.42 -3.24
N ASP A 185 -21.93 -7.28 -3.89
CA ASP A 185 -21.66 -8.71 -4.05
C ASP A 185 -20.44 -9.01 -4.95
N VAL A 186 -19.84 -7.99 -5.57
CA VAL A 186 -18.69 -8.12 -6.48
C VAL A 186 -17.43 -7.55 -5.85
N ILE A 187 -17.50 -6.33 -5.30
CA ILE A 187 -16.35 -5.59 -4.74
C ILE A 187 -16.64 -5.19 -3.29
N GLY A 188 -15.73 -5.57 -2.39
CA GLY A 188 -15.75 -5.15 -1.00
C GLY A 188 -14.78 -4.01 -0.74
N VAL A 189 -15.19 -3.02 0.05
CA VAL A 189 -14.26 -2.11 0.75
C VAL A 189 -13.79 -2.83 2.02
N ASP A 190 -12.48 -3.08 2.15
CA ASP A 190 -11.91 -3.75 3.32
C ASP A 190 -11.92 -2.79 4.52
N THR A 191 -12.70 -3.12 5.55
CA THR A 191 -12.79 -2.33 6.78
C THR A 191 -11.70 -2.69 7.79
N SER A 192 -10.92 -3.75 7.56
CA SER A 192 -9.89 -4.23 8.47
C SER A 192 -8.58 -3.43 8.40
N VAL A 193 -8.44 -2.55 7.40
CA VAL A 193 -7.20 -1.80 7.10
C VAL A 193 -6.96 -0.56 7.97
N TYR A 194 -7.74 -0.37 9.04
CA TYR A 194 -7.77 0.86 9.86
C TYR A 194 -6.54 1.07 10.78
N ASN A 195 -5.72 0.05 11.04
CA ASN A 195 -4.61 0.15 11.99
C ASN A 195 -3.48 1.05 11.47
N ALA A 196 -2.69 1.64 12.38
CA ALA A 196 -1.72 2.68 12.05
C ALA A 196 -0.57 2.19 11.16
N ALA A 197 -0.05 0.99 11.45
CA ALA A 197 1.05 0.36 10.72
C ALA A 197 0.57 -0.49 9.54
N ARG A 198 -0.61 -0.17 8.97
CA ARG A 198 -1.13 -0.87 7.79
C ARG A 198 -0.13 -0.80 6.64
N ILE A 199 0.17 -1.97 6.10
CA ILE A 199 1.07 -2.13 4.95
C ILE A 199 0.24 -2.23 3.67
N MET A 200 0.69 -1.53 2.62
CA MET A 200 0.09 -1.58 1.28
C MET A 200 1.10 -2.10 0.26
N ARG A 201 0.61 -2.64 -0.85
CA ARG A 201 1.44 -3.19 -1.94
C ARG A 201 2.30 -2.07 -2.53
N VAL A 202 3.60 -2.34 -2.70
CA VAL A 202 4.53 -1.40 -3.34
C VAL A 202 4.25 -1.37 -4.84
N ALA A 203 3.96 -0.20 -5.40
CA ALA A 203 3.83 -0.03 -6.85
C ALA A 203 5.18 -0.29 -7.55
N GLY A 204 5.13 -0.76 -8.79
CA GLY A 204 6.31 -1.26 -9.50
C GLY A 204 6.72 -2.67 -9.08
N THR A 205 5.88 -3.41 -8.34
CA THR A 205 6.13 -4.82 -7.99
C THR A 205 4.96 -5.72 -8.39
N MET A 206 5.28 -6.94 -8.84
CA MET A 206 4.28 -7.93 -9.25
C MET A 206 3.49 -8.46 -8.05
N ASN A 207 2.16 -8.51 -8.16
CA ASN A 207 1.28 -9.15 -7.19
C ASN A 207 0.95 -10.59 -7.62
N CYS A 208 1.63 -11.57 -7.03
CA CYS A 208 1.45 -12.99 -7.34
C CYS A 208 0.64 -13.68 -6.25
N LYS A 209 -0.63 -13.99 -6.53
CA LYS A 209 -1.46 -14.87 -5.69
C LYS A 209 -1.65 -16.19 -6.44
N GLY A 210 -1.19 -17.29 -5.84
CA GLY A 210 -1.21 -18.60 -6.47
C GLY A 210 -0.34 -18.65 -7.73
N ASP A 211 -0.64 -19.59 -8.62
CA ASP A 211 0.06 -19.73 -9.89
C ASP A 211 -0.39 -18.68 -10.91
N ASN A 212 0.51 -18.30 -11.82
CA ASN A 212 0.15 -17.43 -12.93
C ASN A 212 -0.68 -18.23 -13.94
N HIS A 213 -1.87 -17.73 -14.28
CA HIS A 213 -2.80 -18.44 -15.16
C HIS A 213 -3.43 -17.46 -16.16
N PRO A 214 -3.67 -17.83 -17.44
CA PRO A 214 -4.25 -16.91 -18.43
C PRO A 214 -5.55 -16.23 -18.00
N LYS A 215 -6.38 -16.93 -17.22
CA LYS A 215 -7.63 -16.39 -16.64
C LYS A 215 -7.44 -15.63 -15.31
N TYR A 216 -6.36 -15.92 -14.58
CA TYR A 216 -6.08 -15.34 -13.27
C TYR A 216 -4.62 -14.84 -13.25
N PRO A 217 -4.30 -13.84 -14.09
CA PRO A 217 -2.91 -13.47 -14.30
C PRO A 217 -2.34 -12.77 -13.07
N HIS A 218 -1.02 -12.87 -12.91
CA HIS A 218 -0.29 -11.95 -12.05
C HIS A 218 -0.17 -10.60 -12.75
N ARG A 219 -0.37 -9.49 -12.01
CA ARG A 219 -0.24 -8.13 -12.56
C ARG A 219 0.67 -7.28 -11.69
N MET A 220 1.35 -6.34 -12.34
CA MET A 220 2.16 -5.32 -11.68
C MET A 220 1.25 -4.34 -10.94
N ALA A 221 1.55 -4.05 -9.69
CA ALA A 221 0.93 -2.93 -8.98
C ALA A 221 1.44 -1.59 -9.54
N LYS A 222 0.57 -0.60 -9.69
CA LYS A 222 0.88 0.68 -10.36
C LYS A 222 0.24 1.85 -9.65
N ILE A 223 0.87 3.01 -9.75
CA ILE A 223 0.22 4.29 -9.46
C ILE A 223 -0.56 4.68 -10.71
N LEU A 224 -1.86 4.94 -10.57
CA LEU A 224 -2.74 5.35 -11.67
C LEU A 224 -2.91 6.86 -11.74
N SER A 225 -3.00 7.52 -10.57
CA SER A 225 -3.00 8.98 -10.48
C SER A 225 -2.50 9.43 -9.11
N VAL A 226 -1.89 10.61 -9.09
CA VAL A 226 -1.50 11.34 -7.87
C VAL A 226 -2.28 12.65 -7.80
N PRO A 227 -2.51 13.22 -6.62
CA PRO A 227 -3.13 14.52 -6.49
C PRO A 227 -2.36 15.57 -7.30
N ASN A 228 -3.07 16.43 -8.01
CA ASN A 228 -2.42 17.60 -8.62
C ASN A 228 -1.86 18.46 -7.48
N LYS A 229 -0.57 18.84 -7.55
CA LYS A 229 -0.03 19.90 -6.69
C LYS A 229 -0.75 21.21 -7.04
N GLN A 230 -1.89 21.46 -6.43
CA GLN A 230 -2.43 22.82 -6.38
C GLN A 230 -1.46 23.60 -5.49
N GLU A 231 -0.75 24.56 -6.09
CA GLU A 231 -0.08 25.61 -5.32
C GLU A 231 -1.10 26.13 -4.32
N SER A 232 -0.78 26.02 -3.03
CA SER A 232 -1.57 26.59 -1.96
C SER A 232 -1.79 28.06 -2.28
N GLN A 233 -3.02 28.39 -2.74
CA GLN A 233 -3.48 29.76 -2.74
C GLN A 233 -3.60 30.14 -1.27
N ASN A 234 -2.59 30.87 -0.81
CA ASN A 234 -2.65 31.62 0.43
C ASN A 234 -3.75 32.68 0.24
N ASP A 235 -4.91 32.47 0.87
CA ASP A 235 -5.87 33.53 1.18
C ASP A 235 -5.61 34.04 2.61
#